data_AF-A0A533UIZ7-F1
#
_entry.id   AF-A0A533UIZ7-F1
#
_cell.length_a   1.000
_cell.length_b   1.000
_cell.length_c   1.000
_cell.angle_alpha   90.00
_cell.angle_beta   90.00
_cell.angle_gamma   90.00
#
_symmetry.space_group_name_H-M   'P 1'
#
loop_
_entity.id
_entity.type
_entity.pdbx_description
1 polymer ?
#
loop_
_entity_poly.entity_id
_entity_poly.type
_entity_poly.pdbx_seq_one_letter_code
_entity_poly.pdbx_strand_id
1 'polypeptide(L)'
;MQSLHLRNDTLLEIATFLVRRWSEKQKVTVGIVDQQEIQTKLKENKVIMFPLDHFYGTDFQKYRQFRTALWYESMRLKHSNKILSNDHAFGFLLNTIETRIIENKGRKEWLGMDEEIIFYYGFAWLYRPLLNSLYGKSRIVEGFFQYFLLGDIKGEVTPNAFEKIKKAVEIANEAVKQAVDNNFGTDWLEKKVSEIIKILEIDPLLTIPISIPKISSGIAVSDNDFIKTIGKITKFHESDFGERDPKLIAEGKSIFEEFKVLLQETKKNENRGVSTESIGISIPSSTNVDETRIYDEDLISNLKAKFKEWKTGWREQHVNTGEEFDEETYMEGSHKPFFTDQKISIKTRIVILLDHSSSIA
;
A
#
# COMPACT_ATOMS: atom_id res chain seq x y z
N MET A 1 -19.30 17.68 16.46
CA MET A 1 -18.16 16.81 16.84
C MET A 1 -17.13 16.92 15.73
N GLN A 2 -15.92 17.39 16.01
CA GLN A 2 -14.82 17.34 15.03
C GLN A 2 -14.58 15.87 14.65
N SER A 3 -14.68 15.54 13.37
CA SER A 3 -14.31 14.22 12.86
C SER A 3 -12.84 13.97 13.16
N LEU A 4 -12.57 12.93 13.94
CA LEU A 4 -11.23 12.49 14.29
C LEU A 4 -10.64 11.74 13.08
N HIS A 5 -10.18 12.50 12.09
CA HIS A 5 -9.65 11.95 10.86
C HIS A 5 -8.16 11.60 11.03
N LEU A 6 -7.77 10.38 10.64
CA LEU A 6 -6.35 10.00 10.61
C LEU A 6 -5.66 10.69 9.44
N ARG A 7 -4.52 11.32 9.71
CA ARG A 7 -3.70 11.96 8.66
C ARG A 7 -2.92 10.91 7.86
N ASN A 8 -2.69 11.20 6.58
CA ASN A 8 -1.95 10.30 5.67
C ASN A 8 -0.49 10.08 6.09
N ASP A 9 0.15 11.03 6.78
CA ASP A 9 1.52 10.87 7.30
C ASP A 9 1.58 9.84 8.42
N THR A 10 0.72 9.96 9.44
CA THR A 10 0.61 8.94 10.51
C THR A 10 0.27 7.56 9.93
N LEU A 11 -0.64 7.50 8.96
CA LEU A 11 -1.00 6.27 8.28
C LEU A 11 0.16 5.66 7.49
N LEU A 12 0.94 6.48 6.80
CA LEU A 12 2.08 6.03 6.02
C LEU A 12 3.18 5.44 6.91
N GLU A 13 3.44 6.05 8.07
CA GLU A 13 4.39 5.55 9.05
C GLU A 13 4.00 4.17 9.59
N ILE A 14 2.76 4.05 10.11
CA ILE A 14 2.28 2.77 10.63
C ILE A 14 2.20 1.71 9.52
N ALA A 15 1.76 2.10 8.32
CA ALA A 15 1.68 1.18 7.20
C ALA A 15 3.05 0.66 6.78
N THR A 16 4.05 1.53 6.73
CA THR A 16 5.45 1.15 6.44
C THR A 16 5.98 0.19 7.48
N PHE A 17 5.72 0.45 8.77
CA PHE A 17 6.12 -0.45 9.85
C PHE A 17 5.45 -1.82 9.70
N LEU A 18 4.11 -1.85 9.59
CA LEU A 18 3.32 -3.08 9.52
C LEU A 18 3.70 -3.93 8.32
N VAL A 19 3.81 -3.33 7.11
CA VAL A 19 4.17 -4.09 5.91
C VAL A 19 5.52 -4.75 6.05
N ARG A 20 6.53 -4.04 6.58
CA ARG A 20 7.87 -4.60 6.77
C ARG A 20 7.88 -5.74 7.78
N ARG A 21 7.06 -5.64 8.83
CA ARG A 21 6.90 -6.69 9.84
C ARG A 21 6.18 -7.90 9.25
N TRP A 22 4.99 -7.71 8.69
CA TRP A 22 4.15 -8.77 8.16
C TRP A 22 4.77 -9.51 6.98
N SER A 23 5.40 -8.78 6.06
CA SER A 23 6.08 -9.39 4.91
C SER A 23 7.49 -9.90 5.22
N GLU A 24 8.03 -9.59 6.40
CA GLU A 24 9.43 -9.83 6.80
C GLU A 24 10.49 -9.19 5.86
N LYS A 25 10.08 -8.20 5.05
CA LYS A 25 10.95 -7.48 4.11
C LYS A 25 11.25 -6.07 4.61
N GLN A 26 12.50 -5.83 5.00
CA GLN A 26 12.92 -4.54 5.59
C GLN A 26 12.93 -3.36 4.62
N LYS A 27 13.08 -3.60 3.32
CA LYS A 27 13.26 -2.56 2.30
C LYS A 27 11.98 -2.23 1.52
N VAL A 28 10.82 -2.57 2.09
CA VAL A 28 9.55 -2.25 1.44
C VAL A 28 9.27 -0.75 1.55
N THR A 29 8.79 -0.20 0.44
CA THR A 29 8.26 1.16 0.35
C THR A 29 6.74 1.11 0.30
N VAL A 30 6.08 1.99 1.05
CA VAL A 30 4.63 2.16 1.01
C VAL A 30 4.35 3.54 0.44
N GLY A 31 3.32 3.66 -0.39
CA GLY A 31 2.78 4.94 -0.84
C GLY A 31 1.28 4.97 -0.64
N ILE A 32 0.74 6.15 -0.34
CA ILE A 32 -0.70 6.41 -0.34
C ILE A 32 -0.95 7.36 -1.51
N VAL A 33 -1.67 6.89 -2.53
CA VAL A 33 -1.92 7.62 -3.78
C VAL A 33 -3.40 7.52 -4.11
N ASP A 34 -4.00 8.64 -4.54
CA ASP A 34 -5.36 8.62 -5.08
C ASP A 34 -5.36 7.86 -6.41
N GLN A 35 -5.70 6.58 -6.34
CA GLN A 35 -5.78 5.69 -7.48
C GLN A 35 -6.93 4.70 -7.28
N GLN A 36 -7.24 3.99 -8.37
CA GLN A 36 -8.40 3.12 -8.45
C GLN A 36 -8.29 1.83 -7.64
N GLU A 37 -7.08 1.27 -7.52
CA GLU A 37 -6.85 -0.02 -6.88
C GLU A 37 -5.68 0.02 -5.91
N ILE A 38 -5.69 -0.87 -4.92
CA ILE A 38 -4.51 -1.16 -4.11
C ILE A 38 -3.60 -2.08 -4.92
N GLN A 39 -2.30 -1.80 -4.93
CA GLN A 39 -1.35 -2.53 -5.76
C GLN A 39 -0.07 -2.88 -5.02
N THR A 40 0.36 -4.13 -5.15
CA THR A 40 1.71 -4.58 -4.80
C THR A 40 2.55 -4.77 -6.05
N LYS A 41 3.70 -4.11 -6.07
CA LYS A 41 4.74 -4.30 -7.08
C LYS A 41 5.87 -5.14 -6.51
N LEU A 42 5.78 -6.46 -6.72
CA LEU A 42 6.72 -7.46 -6.18
C LEU A 42 8.20 -7.12 -6.48
N LYS A 43 8.51 -6.76 -7.73
CA LYS A 43 9.89 -6.45 -8.17
C LYS A 43 10.45 -5.17 -7.55
N GLU A 44 9.59 -4.19 -7.29
CA GLU A 44 9.97 -2.90 -6.71
C GLU A 44 9.96 -2.93 -5.16
N ASN A 45 9.50 -4.03 -4.54
CA ASN A 45 9.18 -4.10 -3.11
C ASN A 45 8.36 -2.87 -2.67
N LYS A 46 7.28 -2.60 -3.42
CA LYS A 46 6.44 -1.42 -3.22
C LYS A 46 4.99 -1.81 -3.05
N VAL A 47 4.33 -1.24 -2.04
CA VAL A 47 2.89 -1.30 -1.83
C VAL A 47 2.30 0.08 -2.05
N ILE A 48 1.24 0.18 -2.84
CA ILE A 48 0.51 1.42 -3.09
C ILE A 48 -0.91 1.23 -2.58
N MET A 49 -1.24 1.93 -1.51
CA MET A 49 -2.57 2.01 -0.92
C MET A 49 -3.29 3.24 -1.48
N PHE A 50 -4.61 3.24 -1.46
CA PHE A 50 -5.39 4.46 -1.64
C PHE A 50 -5.70 5.14 -0.29
N PRO A 51 -6.13 6.42 -0.26
CA PRO A 51 -6.47 7.15 0.96
C PRO A 51 -7.65 6.53 1.72
N LEU A 52 -7.75 6.79 3.04
CA LEU A 52 -8.84 6.24 3.87
C LEU A 52 -10.24 6.58 3.34
N ASP A 53 -10.40 7.70 2.64
CA ASP A 53 -11.67 8.17 2.12
C ASP A 53 -12.29 7.28 1.04
N HIS A 54 -11.51 6.37 0.47
CA HIS A 54 -12.02 5.37 -0.47
C HIS A 54 -12.68 4.18 0.25
N PHE A 55 -12.48 4.02 1.56
CA PHE A 55 -13.18 3.01 2.36
C PHE A 55 -14.50 3.55 2.92
N TYR A 56 -15.43 2.64 3.22
CA TYR A 56 -16.77 2.98 3.72
C TYR A 56 -16.89 2.87 5.23
N GLY A 57 -17.85 3.59 5.81
CA GLY A 57 -18.19 3.52 7.23
C GLY A 57 -17.53 4.62 8.07
N THR A 58 -17.51 4.41 9.38
CA THR A 58 -16.88 5.31 10.35
C THR A 58 -15.35 5.34 10.17
N ASP A 59 -14.67 6.36 10.70
CA ASP A 59 -13.20 6.46 10.62
C ASP A 59 -12.51 5.18 11.15
N PHE A 60 -13.08 4.57 12.20
CA PHE A 60 -12.57 3.30 12.71
C PHE A 60 -12.79 2.12 11.75
N GLN A 61 -13.97 2.02 11.13
CA GLN A 61 -14.24 0.98 10.13
C GLN A 61 -13.38 1.15 8.88
N LYS A 62 -13.14 2.38 8.43
CA LYS A 62 -12.21 2.70 7.34
C LYS A 62 -10.78 2.27 7.69
N TYR A 63 -10.33 2.58 8.91
CA TYR A 63 -9.02 2.16 9.40
C TYR A 63 -8.86 0.64 9.42
N ARG A 64 -9.86 -0.09 9.93
CA ARG A 64 -9.83 -1.57 9.92
C ARG A 64 -9.75 -2.13 8.51
N GLN A 65 -10.54 -1.61 7.57
CA GLN A 65 -10.45 -2.02 6.16
C GLN A 65 -9.07 -1.73 5.55
N PHE A 66 -8.49 -0.55 5.81
CA PHE A 66 -7.14 -0.21 5.38
C PHE A 66 -6.10 -1.17 5.95
N ARG A 67 -6.18 -1.46 7.25
CA ARG A 67 -5.27 -2.36 7.96
C ARG A 67 -5.31 -3.78 7.40
N THR A 68 -6.50 -4.32 7.13
CA THR A 68 -6.65 -5.65 6.53
C THR A 68 -6.18 -5.67 5.08
N ALA A 69 -6.49 -4.64 4.29
CA ALA A 69 -5.99 -4.53 2.93
C ALA A 69 -4.45 -4.47 2.88
N LEU A 70 -3.85 -3.70 3.79
CA LEU A 70 -2.39 -3.63 3.95
C LEU A 70 -1.79 -5.00 4.32
N TRP A 71 -2.48 -5.76 5.19
CA TRP A 71 -2.07 -7.12 5.54
C TRP A 71 -2.09 -8.04 4.31
N TYR A 72 -3.15 -8.01 3.49
CA TYR A 72 -3.19 -8.77 2.24
C TYR A 72 -2.00 -8.45 1.32
N GLU A 73 -1.70 -7.17 1.11
CA GLU A 73 -0.57 -6.75 0.28
C GLU A 73 0.78 -7.20 0.87
N SER A 74 0.89 -7.22 2.20
CA SER A 74 2.06 -7.76 2.89
C SER A 74 2.21 -9.26 2.68
N MET A 75 1.10 -10.01 2.72
CA MET A 75 1.12 -11.46 2.46
C MET A 75 1.40 -11.77 1.00
N ARG A 76 0.89 -10.96 0.05
CA ARG A 76 1.25 -11.05 -1.37
C ARG A 76 2.74 -10.82 -1.58
N LEU A 77 3.31 -9.79 -0.95
CA LEU A 77 4.76 -9.56 -0.98
C LEU A 77 5.56 -10.76 -0.49
N LYS A 78 5.06 -11.49 0.51
CA LYS A 78 5.77 -12.61 1.14
C LYS A 78 5.61 -13.92 0.37
N HIS A 79 4.39 -14.23 -0.06
CA HIS A 79 4.04 -15.58 -0.53
C HIS A 79 3.73 -15.67 -2.03
N SER A 80 3.47 -14.56 -2.71
CA SER A 80 3.13 -14.57 -4.13
C SER A 80 4.36 -14.38 -5.00
N ASN A 81 4.48 -15.20 -6.05
CA ASN A 81 5.55 -15.07 -7.05
C ASN A 81 5.17 -14.06 -8.14
N LYS A 82 3.86 -13.91 -8.37
CA LYS A 82 3.29 -13.10 -9.44
C LYS A 82 1.96 -12.52 -8.99
N ILE A 83 1.68 -11.29 -9.40
CA ILE A 83 0.37 -10.64 -9.26
C ILE A 83 0.02 -10.15 -10.65
N LEU A 84 -1.15 -10.52 -11.16
CA LEU A 84 -1.63 -10.10 -12.47
C LEU A 84 -2.61 -8.92 -12.33
N SER A 85 -2.92 -8.25 -13.44
CA SER A 85 -3.94 -7.19 -13.42
C SER A 85 -5.32 -7.81 -13.16
N ASN A 86 -6.14 -7.11 -12.37
CA ASN A 86 -7.56 -7.44 -12.18
C ASN A 86 -8.43 -6.98 -13.37
N ASP A 87 -7.88 -6.25 -14.35
CA ASP A 87 -8.61 -5.75 -15.52
C ASP A 87 -9.17 -6.88 -16.39
N HIS A 88 -8.56 -8.06 -16.37
CA HIS A 88 -8.93 -9.19 -17.20
C HIS A 88 -9.31 -10.41 -16.35
N ALA A 89 -10.24 -11.22 -16.87
CA ALA A 89 -10.79 -12.38 -16.19
C ALA A 89 -9.71 -13.34 -15.65
N PHE A 90 -8.67 -13.62 -16.43
CA PHE A 90 -7.59 -14.52 -15.99
C PHE A 90 -6.89 -14.00 -14.74
N GLY A 91 -6.45 -12.74 -14.77
CA GLY A 91 -5.71 -12.15 -13.65
C GLY A 91 -6.59 -11.97 -12.41
N PHE A 92 -7.85 -11.58 -12.61
CA PHE A 92 -8.83 -11.48 -11.53
C PHE A 92 -9.07 -12.84 -10.84
N LEU A 93 -9.29 -13.91 -11.60
CA LEU A 93 -9.47 -15.26 -11.06
C LEU A 93 -8.22 -15.77 -10.33
N LEU A 94 -7.03 -15.58 -10.93
CA LEU A 94 -5.76 -15.94 -10.30
C LEU A 94 -5.60 -15.24 -8.96
N ASN A 95 -5.76 -13.91 -8.94
CA ASN A 95 -5.60 -13.11 -7.74
C ASN A 95 -6.64 -13.46 -6.66
N THR A 96 -7.86 -13.84 -7.06
CA THR A 96 -8.93 -14.29 -6.16
C THR A 96 -8.57 -15.60 -5.45
N ILE A 97 -8.03 -16.57 -6.18
CA ILE A 97 -7.57 -17.85 -5.62
C ILE A 97 -6.33 -17.63 -4.75
N GLU A 98 -5.40 -16.80 -5.21
CA GLU A 98 -4.20 -16.41 -4.48
C GLU A 98 -4.56 -15.80 -3.11
N THR A 99 -5.61 -14.97 -3.03
CA THR A 99 -6.13 -14.40 -1.77
C THR A 99 -6.40 -15.49 -0.72
N ARG A 100 -7.03 -16.61 -1.08
CA ARG A 100 -7.29 -17.70 -0.14
C ARG A 100 -6.03 -18.44 0.28
N ILE A 101 -5.05 -18.56 -0.61
CA ILE A 101 -3.77 -19.20 -0.30
C ILE A 101 -2.98 -18.35 0.69
N ILE A 102 -2.90 -17.03 0.45
CA ILE A 102 -2.19 -16.12 1.35
C ILE A 102 -2.91 -15.97 2.69
N GLU A 103 -4.24 -16.11 2.75
CA GLU A 103 -4.95 -16.22 4.02
C GLU A 103 -4.53 -17.46 4.80
N ASN A 104 -4.53 -18.63 4.15
CA ASN A 104 -4.18 -19.90 4.78
C ASN A 104 -2.72 -19.93 5.29
N LYS A 105 -1.80 -19.30 4.57
CA LYS A 105 -0.39 -19.17 4.99
C LYS A 105 -0.24 -18.07 6.06
N GLY A 106 -0.71 -16.87 5.75
CA GLY A 106 -0.53 -15.68 6.58
C GLY A 106 -1.14 -15.80 7.96
N ARG A 107 -2.31 -16.45 8.10
CA ARG A 107 -2.96 -16.64 9.41
C ARG A 107 -2.20 -17.58 10.34
N LYS A 108 -1.40 -18.51 9.80
CA LYS A 108 -0.52 -19.38 10.60
C LYS A 108 0.67 -18.62 11.17
N GLU A 109 1.07 -17.54 10.51
CA GLU A 109 2.19 -16.69 10.91
C GLU A 109 1.74 -15.52 11.80
N TRP A 110 0.63 -14.88 11.42
CA TRP A 110 0.06 -13.71 12.07
C TRP A 110 -1.29 -14.04 12.69
N LEU A 111 -1.22 -14.56 13.92
CA LEU A 111 -2.39 -14.90 14.72
C LEU A 111 -3.23 -13.64 14.99
N GLY A 112 -4.56 -13.79 14.93
CA GLY A 112 -5.52 -12.71 15.24
C GLY A 112 -6.09 -11.96 14.04
N MET A 113 -5.76 -12.36 12.81
CA MET A 113 -6.34 -11.76 11.61
C MET A 113 -7.73 -12.29 11.23
N ASP A 114 -8.17 -13.42 11.79
CA ASP A 114 -9.44 -14.08 11.46
C ASP A 114 -10.64 -13.12 11.54
N GLU A 115 -10.75 -12.38 12.63
CA GLU A 115 -11.85 -11.43 12.85
C GLU A 115 -11.80 -10.26 11.87
N GLU A 116 -10.60 -9.76 11.56
CA GLU A 116 -10.40 -8.66 10.62
C GLU A 116 -10.63 -9.08 9.16
N ILE A 117 -10.34 -10.35 8.82
CA ILE A 117 -10.65 -10.94 7.51
C ILE A 117 -12.17 -11.07 7.34
N ILE A 118 -12.86 -11.62 8.34
CA ILE A 118 -14.33 -11.72 8.33
C ILE A 118 -14.97 -10.33 8.22
N PHE A 119 -14.48 -9.36 9.01
CA PHE A 119 -14.94 -7.98 8.95
C PHE A 119 -14.76 -7.38 7.55
N TYR A 120 -13.58 -7.59 6.95
CA TYR A 120 -13.28 -7.12 5.59
C TYR A 120 -14.18 -7.78 4.54
N TYR A 121 -14.45 -9.08 4.65
CA TYR A 121 -15.41 -9.78 3.81
C TYR A 121 -16.85 -9.31 4.01
N GLY A 122 -17.23 -8.88 5.21
CA GLY A 122 -18.52 -8.24 5.45
C GLY A 122 -18.69 -6.97 4.64
N PHE A 123 -17.69 -6.09 4.65
CA PHE A 123 -17.68 -4.90 3.79
C PHE A 123 -17.63 -5.30 2.32
N ALA A 124 -16.81 -6.29 1.96
CA ALA A 124 -16.75 -6.85 0.61
C ALA A 124 -18.12 -7.24 0.10
N TRP A 125 -18.88 -8.01 0.89
CA TRP A 125 -20.24 -8.35 0.56
C TRP A 125 -21.05 -7.09 0.27
N LEU A 126 -21.09 -6.11 1.18
CA LEU A 126 -21.93 -4.92 1.05
C LEU A 126 -21.75 -4.16 -0.28
N TYR A 127 -20.52 -3.90 -0.71
CA TYR A 127 -20.25 -3.09 -1.90
C TYR A 127 -20.23 -3.88 -3.21
N ARG A 128 -20.22 -5.22 -3.17
CA ARG A 128 -20.25 -6.03 -4.38
C ARG A 128 -21.59 -5.88 -5.12
N PRO A 129 -21.57 -5.76 -6.46
CA PRO A 129 -22.76 -5.51 -7.25
C PRO A 129 -23.70 -6.71 -7.26
N LEU A 130 -24.97 -6.46 -7.58
CA LEU A 130 -25.92 -7.51 -7.92
C LEU A 130 -25.51 -8.11 -9.28
N LEU A 131 -25.47 -9.43 -9.42
CA LEU A 131 -25.04 -10.05 -10.68
C LEU A 131 -25.94 -9.70 -11.87
N ASN A 132 -27.23 -9.47 -11.63
CA ASN A 132 -28.17 -9.04 -12.67
C ASN A 132 -27.98 -7.58 -13.11
N SER A 133 -27.19 -6.77 -12.39
CA SER A 133 -26.78 -5.43 -12.86
C SER A 133 -25.53 -5.46 -13.73
N LEU A 134 -24.85 -6.61 -13.84
CA LEU A 134 -23.64 -6.77 -14.65
C LEU A 134 -23.97 -7.36 -16.02
N TYR A 135 -23.35 -6.81 -17.06
CA TYR A 135 -23.59 -7.21 -18.44
C TYR A 135 -22.66 -8.35 -18.90
N GLY A 136 -23.21 -9.28 -19.67
CA GLY A 136 -22.42 -10.29 -20.38
C GLY A 136 -21.80 -11.35 -19.46
N LYS A 137 -20.55 -11.75 -19.76
CA LYS A 137 -19.83 -12.80 -19.04
C LYS A 137 -19.11 -12.30 -17.79
N SER A 138 -18.98 -10.99 -17.58
CA SER A 138 -18.35 -10.45 -16.36
C SER A 138 -19.15 -10.82 -15.09
N ARG A 139 -20.48 -10.96 -15.20
CA ARG A 139 -21.33 -11.46 -14.10
C ARG A 139 -20.97 -12.88 -13.65
N ILE A 140 -20.44 -13.72 -14.55
CA ILE A 140 -20.02 -15.09 -14.22
C ILE A 140 -18.72 -15.04 -13.40
N VAL A 141 -17.80 -14.16 -13.77
CA VAL A 141 -16.53 -13.95 -13.07
C VAL A 141 -16.75 -13.33 -11.69
N GLU A 142 -17.61 -12.32 -11.60
CA GLU A 142 -18.04 -11.74 -10.33
C GLU A 142 -18.78 -12.77 -9.46
N GLY A 143 -19.66 -13.57 -10.07
CA GLY A 143 -20.37 -14.65 -9.39
C GLY A 143 -19.42 -15.71 -8.82
N PHE A 144 -18.35 -16.05 -9.55
CA PHE A 144 -17.28 -16.89 -9.02
C PHE A 144 -16.62 -16.25 -7.79
N PHE A 145 -16.22 -14.96 -7.85
CA PHE A 145 -15.62 -14.28 -6.71
C PHE A 145 -16.53 -14.29 -5.48
N GLN A 146 -17.80 -13.90 -5.65
CA GLN A 146 -18.75 -13.81 -4.55
C GLN A 146 -19.00 -15.19 -3.94
N TYR A 147 -19.25 -16.21 -4.76
CA TYR A 147 -19.52 -17.56 -4.25
C TYR A 147 -18.27 -18.18 -3.60
N PHE A 148 -17.09 -17.97 -4.18
CA PHE A 148 -15.83 -18.53 -3.69
C PHE A 148 -15.36 -17.92 -2.36
N LEU A 149 -15.39 -16.59 -2.24
CA LEU A 149 -14.87 -15.90 -1.05
C LEU A 149 -15.95 -15.59 -0.01
N LEU A 150 -17.20 -15.39 -0.42
CA LEU A 150 -18.27 -14.88 0.44
C LEU A 150 -19.39 -15.93 0.67
N GLY A 151 -19.35 -17.05 -0.06
CA GLY A 151 -20.22 -18.21 0.15
C GLY A 151 -21.62 -18.11 -0.44
N ASP A 152 -21.96 -16.98 -1.05
CA ASP A 152 -23.27 -16.74 -1.65
C ASP A 152 -23.13 -15.77 -2.83
N ILE A 153 -24.21 -15.58 -3.58
CA ILE A 153 -24.29 -14.70 -4.74
C ILE A 153 -25.34 -13.61 -4.51
N LYS A 154 -24.97 -12.37 -4.78
CA LYS A 154 -25.89 -11.24 -4.77
C LYS A 154 -26.65 -11.13 -6.09
N GLY A 155 -27.98 -11.11 -6.03
CA GLY A 155 -28.84 -10.93 -7.19
C GLY A 155 -29.09 -12.22 -7.97
N GLU A 156 -29.63 -12.10 -9.16
CA GLU A 156 -30.10 -13.26 -9.93
C GLU A 156 -29.06 -13.79 -10.91
N VAL A 157 -28.94 -15.12 -10.98
CA VAL A 157 -28.11 -15.84 -11.93
C VAL A 157 -28.90 -17.00 -12.53
N THR A 158 -28.65 -17.33 -13.79
CA THR A 158 -29.33 -18.46 -14.43
C THR A 158 -28.84 -19.78 -13.83
N PRO A 159 -29.70 -20.82 -13.72
CA PRO A 159 -29.29 -22.11 -13.13
C PRO A 159 -28.04 -22.70 -13.79
N ASN A 160 -27.93 -22.61 -15.13
CA ASN A 160 -26.76 -23.08 -15.85
C ASN A 160 -25.47 -22.31 -15.49
N ALA A 161 -25.55 -20.98 -15.32
CA ALA A 161 -24.38 -20.20 -14.91
C ALA A 161 -24.00 -20.47 -13.46
N PHE A 162 -24.99 -20.67 -12.58
CA PHE A 162 -24.76 -21.07 -11.19
C PHE A 162 -24.04 -22.42 -11.08
N GLU A 163 -24.49 -23.44 -11.84
CA GLU A 163 -23.84 -24.75 -11.87
C GLU A 163 -22.37 -24.66 -12.33
N LYS A 164 -22.07 -23.80 -13.31
CA LYS A 164 -20.68 -23.54 -13.74
C LYS A 164 -19.86 -22.89 -12.65
N ILE A 165 -20.41 -21.87 -11.98
CA ILE A 165 -19.75 -21.20 -10.85
C ILE A 165 -19.45 -22.20 -9.74
N LYS A 166 -20.43 -23.03 -9.36
CA LYS A 166 -20.26 -24.04 -8.31
C LYS A 166 -19.15 -25.03 -8.64
N LYS A 167 -19.14 -25.59 -9.85
CA LYS A 167 -18.07 -26.50 -10.31
C LYS A 167 -16.70 -25.83 -10.33
N ALA A 168 -16.62 -24.58 -10.78
CA ALA A 168 -15.39 -23.81 -10.76
C ALA A 168 -14.88 -23.57 -9.33
N VAL A 169 -15.78 -23.30 -8.39
CA VAL A 169 -15.44 -23.11 -6.96
C VAL A 169 -14.97 -24.40 -6.31
N GLU A 170 -15.55 -25.55 -6.64
CA GLU A 170 -15.06 -26.86 -6.18
C GLU A 170 -13.59 -27.07 -6.58
N ILE A 171 -13.26 -26.84 -7.86
CA ILE A 171 -11.87 -26.95 -8.35
C ILE A 171 -10.96 -25.91 -7.70
N ALA A 172 -11.44 -24.69 -7.50
CA ALA A 172 -10.67 -23.64 -6.84
C ALA A 172 -10.32 -24.01 -5.39
N ASN A 173 -11.28 -24.55 -4.63
CA ASN A 173 -11.05 -25.02 -3.26
C ASN A 173 -10.04 -26.16 -3.20
N GLU A 174 -10.14 -27.13 -4.12
CA GLU A 174 -9.14 -28.20 -4.25
C GLU A 174 -7.75 -27.64 -4.60
N ALA A 175 -7.68 -26.66 -5.50
CA ALA A 175 -6.44 -26.00 -5.89
C ALA A 175 -5.80 -25.25 -4.71
N VAL A 176 -6.59 -24.52 -3.91
CA VAL A 176 -6.11 -23.85 -2.68
C VAL A 176 -5.52 -24.89 -1.74
N LYS A 177 -6.26 -25.97 -1.45
CA LYS A 177 -5.79 -27.03 -0.55
C LYS A 177 -4.47 -27.64 -1.03
N GLN A 178 -4.40 -28.03 -2.30
CA GLN A 178 -3.17 -28.60 -2.88
C GLN A 178 -2.00 -27.61 -2.87
N ALA A 179 -2.24 -26.33 -3.15
CA ALA A 179 -1.21 -25.30 -3.15
C ALA A 179 -0.66 -25.03 -1.75
N VAL A 180 -1.52 -25.07 -0.73
CA VAL A 180 -1.12 -24.92 0.68
C VAL A 180 -0.36 -26.16 1.16
N ASP A 181 -0.89 -27.36 0.92
CA ASP A 181 -0.31 -28.62 1.41
C ASP A 181 1.04 -28.95 0.76
N ASN A 182 1.20 -28.67 -0.53
CA ASN A 182 2.41 -28.99 -1.29
C ASN A 182 3.32 -27.76 -1.53
N ASN A 183 2.96 -26.61 -0.96
CA ASN A 183 3.66 -25.33 -1.15
C ASN A 183 3.90 -24.96 -2.63
N PHE A 184 2.89 -25.17 -3.48
CA PHE A 184 2.97 -24.77 -4.89
C PHE A 184 2.93 -23.24 -5.03
N GLY A 185 3.69 -22.72 -5.99
CA GLY A 185 3.73 -21.29 -6.32
C GLY A 185 2.70 -20.88 -7.36
N THR A 186 2.64 -19.58 -7.64
CA THR A 186 1.66 -18.96 -8.55
C THR A 186 1.68 -19.56 -9.97
N ASP A 187 2.83 -19.98 -10.49
CA ASP A 187 2.95 -20.60 -11.82
C ASP A 187 2.15 -21.91 -11.96
N TRP A 188 2.01 -22.66 -10.86
CA TRP A 188 1.18 -23.87 -10.84
C TRP A 188 -0.31 -23.51 -10.86
N LEU A 189 -0.70 -22.45 -10.15
CA LEU A 189 -2.08 -21.96 -10.10
C LEU A 189 -2.57 -21.48 -11.46
N GLU A 190 -1.71 -20.91 -12.31
CA GLU A 190 -2.09 -20.50 -13.66
C GLU A 190 -2.71 -21.63 -14.50
N LYS A 191 -2.23 -22.87 -14.30
CA LYS A 191 -2.80 -24.06 -14.96
C LYS A 191 -4.20 -24.38 -14.44
N LYS A 192 -4.43 -24.19 -13.14
CA LYS A 192 -5.75 -24.36 -12.50
C LYS A 192 -6.74 -23.26 -12.86
N VAL A 193 -6.27 -22.02 -13.00
CA VAL A 193 -7.09 -20.92 -13.52
C VAL A 193 -7.52 -21.21 -14.96
N SER A 194 -6.64 -21.77 -15.79
CA SER A 194 -6.99 -22.17 -17.16
C SER A 194 -8.10 -23.23 -17.22
N GLU A 195 -8.14 -24.14 -16.25
CA GLU A 195 -9.20 -25.13 -16.09
C GLU A 195 -10.53 -24.47 -15.66
N ILE A 196 -10.48 -23.56 -14.68
CA ILE A 196 -11.64 -22.78 -14.22
C ILE A 196 -12.23 -21.95 -15.36
N ILE A 197 -11.41 -21.28 -16.17
CA ILE A 197 -11.87 -20.48 -17.32
C ILE A 197 -12.66 -21.32 -18.32
N LYS A 198 -12.22 -22.56 -18.58
CA LYS A 198 -12.95 -23.48 -19.46
C LYS A 198 -14.32 -23.86 -18.89
N ILE A 199 -14.42 -24.08 -17.59
CA ILE A 199 -15.68 -24.43 -16.91
C ILE A 199 -16.65 -23.25 -16.90
N LEU A 200 -16.15 -22.05 -16.60
CA LEU A 200 -16.92 -20.82 -16.66
C LEU A 200 -17.30 -20.44 -18.10
N GLU A 201 -16.65 -21.05 -19.09
CA GLU A 201 -16.77 -20.75 -20.52
C GLU A 201 -16.60 -19.26 -20.82
N ILE A 202 -15.57 -18.63 -20.25
CA ILE A 202 -15.26 -17.21 -20.43
C ILE A 202 -14.01 -17.01 -21.28
N ASP A 203 -13.87 -15.83 -21.87
CA ASP A 203 -12.62 -15.41 -22.50
C ASP A 203 -11.63 -14.98 -21.40
N PRO A 204 -10.39 -15.52 -21.35
CA PRO A 204 -9.38 -15.10 -20.38
C PRO A 204 -9.04 -13.59 -20.43
N LEU A 205 -9.18 -12.96 -21.61
CA LEU A 205 -8.91 -11.53 -21.83
C LEU A 205 -10.15 -10.66 -21.65
N LEU A 206 -11.31 -11.24 -21.31
CA LEU A 206 -12.52 -10.51 -21.00
C LEU A 206 -12.22 -9.42 -19.97
N THR A 207 -12.45 -8.16 -20.36
CA THR A 207 -12.31 -7.04 -19.44
C THR A 207 -13.36 -7.15 -18.35
N ILE A 208 -12.91 -7.20 -17.10
CA ILE A 208 -13.78 -7.14 -15.95
C ILE A 208 -13.96 -5.67 -15.63
N PRO A 209 -15.20 -5.15 -15.61
CA PRO A 209 -15.45 -3.87 -14.99
C PRO A 209 -15.09 -4.07 -13.53
N ILE A 210 -13.88 -3.65 -13.16
CA ILE A 210 -13.41 -3.81 -11.79
C ILE A 210 -14.43 -3.07 -10.95
N SER A 211 -15.17 -3.84 -10.15
CA SER A 211 -16.06 -3.35 -9.12
C SER A 211 -15.20 -2.74 -8.01
N ILE A 212 -14.36 -1.75 -8.35
CA ILE A 212 -14.02 -0.70 -7.42
C ILE A 212 -15.35 -0.02 -7.19
N PRO A 213 -15.81 0.13 -5.96
CA PRO A 213 -16.95 0.99 -5.68
C PRO A 213 -16.55 2.45 -5.96
N LYS A 214 -16.34 2.83 -7.23
CA LYS A 214 -16.86 4.10 -7.72
C LYS A 214 -18.31 3.79 -7.97
N ILE A 215 -19.24 4.00 -7.02
CA ILE A 215 -20.66 4.26 -7.30
C ILE A 215 -21.43 4.49 -5.98
N SER A 216 -22.01 5.69 -5.93
CA SER A 216 -23.08 6.21 -5.08
C SER A 216 -22.95 6.06 -3.56
N SER A 217 -22.53 7.16 -2.94
CA SER A 217 -23.30 7.78 -1.84
C SER A 217 -24.75 7.29 -1.77
N GLY A 218 -25.11 6.47 -0.78
CA GLY A 218 -26.52 6.16 -0.55
C GLY A 218 -26.84 4.91 0.27
N ILE A 219 -25.97 3.90 0.35
CA ILE A 219 -26.29 2.74 1.19
C ILE A 219 -25.95 3.07 2.65
N ALA A 220 -26.90 3.68 3.34
CA ALA A 220 -26.92 3.66 4.81
C ALA A 220 -27.21 2.22 5.24
N VAL A 221 -26.16 1.40 5.36
CA VAL A 221 -26.28 0.06 5.96
C VAL A 221 -26.50 0.27 7.45
N SER A 222 -27.60 -0.23 7.99
CA SER A 222 -27.81 -0.22 9.43
C SER A 222 -26.79 -1.14 10.11
N ASP A 223 -26.34 -0.80 11.32
CA ASP A 223 -25.41 -1.65 12.08
C ASP A 223 -25.95 -3.08 12.23
N ASN A 224 -27.27 -3.23 12.37
CA ASN A 224 -27.94 -4.52 12.45
C ASN A 224 -27.81 -5.35 11.15
N ASP A 225 -27.92 -4.71 9.98
CA ASP A 225 -27.77 -5.42 8.70
C ASP A 225 -26.32 -5.77 8.41
N PHE A 226 -25.38 -4.95 8.89
CA PHE A 226 -23.97 -5.30 8.85
C PHE A 226 -23.66 -6.50 9.75
N ILE A 227 -24.16 -6.54 10.98
CA ILE A 227 -23.98 -7.69 11.89
C ILE A 227 -24.58 -8.97 11.28
N LYS A 228 -25.74 -8.90 10.64
CA LYS A 228 -26.31 -10.05 9.91
C LYS A 228 -25.41 -10.50 8.76
N THR A 229 -24.84 -9.55 8.03
CA THR A 229 -23.90 -9.83 6.93
C THR A 229 -22.67 -10.55 7.47
N ILE A 230 -22.05 -10.02 8.53
CA ILE A 230 -20.94 -10.66 9.23
C ILE A 230 -21.32 -12.07 9.68
N GLY A 231 -22.51 -12.27 10.26
CA GLY A 231 -22.98 -13.59 10.67
C GLY A 231 -23.05 -14.62 9.54
N LYS A 232 -23.43 -14.19 8.32
CA LYS A 232 -23.40 -15.07 7.14
C LYS A 232 -21.96 -15.45 6.77
N ILE A 233 -21.06 -14.47 6.74
CA ILE A 233 -19.64 -14.69 6.40
C ILE A 233 -18.97 -15.58 7.44
N THR A 234 -19.19 -15.34 8.74
CA THR A 234 -18.66 -16.17 9.82
C THR A 234 -19.10 -17.61 9.68
N LYS A 235 -20.40 -17.86 9.41
CA LYS A 235 -20.93 -19.21 9.24
C LYS A 235 -20.34 -19.91 8.02
N PHE A 236 -20.16 -19.18 6.91
CA PHE A 236 -19.56 -19.76 5.70
C PHE A 236 -18.12 -20.19 5.93
N HIS A 237 -17.33 -19.40 6.66
CA HIS A 237 -15.92 -19.69 6.93
C HIS A 237 -15.67 -20.35 8.30
N GLU A 238 -16.70 -20.95 8.92
CA GLU A 238 -16.58 -21.56 10.26
C GLU A 238 -15.54 -22.70 10.27
N SER A 239 -15.46 -23.46 9.18
CA SER A 239 -14.44 -24.52 9.01
C SER A 239 -13.01 -23.98 9.05
N ASP A 240 -12.82 -22.73 8.68
CA ASP A 240 -11.50 -22.13 8.53
C ASP A 240 -11.11 -21.28 9.73
N PHE A 241 -12.06 -20.52 10.30
CA PHE A 241 -11.82 -19.55 11.39
C PHE A 241 -12.32 -20.01 12.76
N GLY A 242 -13.05 -21.13 12.82
CA GLY A 242 -13.76 -21.59 14.01
C GLY A 242 -15.04 -20.79 14.30
N GLU A 243 -15.71 -21.13 15.40
CA GLU A 243 -16.87 -20.39 15.88
C GLU A 243 -16.45 -18.99 16.38
N ARG A 244 -17.10 -17.95 15.87
CA ARG A 244 -16.83 -16.54 16.22
C ARG A 244 -18.12 -15.77 16.42
N ASP A 245 -18.11 -14.76 17.30
CA ASP A 245 -19.28 -13.89 17.53
C ASP A 245 -19.30 -12.73 16.51
N PRO A 246 -20.32 -12.66 15.63
CA PRO A 246 -20.47 -11.56 14.68
C PRO A 246 -20.52 -10.17 15.30
N LYS A 247 -21.05 -10.04 16.53
CA LYS A 247 -21.14 -8.75 17.22
C LYS A 247 -19.78 -8.27 17.68
N LEU A 248 -18.97 -9.16 18.26
CA LEU A 248 -17.61 -8.83 18.69
C LEU A 248 -16.73 -8.46 17.49
N ILE A 249 -16.88 -9.17 16.36
CA ILE A 249 -16.20 -8.84 15.10
C ILE A 249 -16.59 -7.44 14.62
N ALA A 250 -17.88 -7.10 14.63
CA ALA A 250 -18.36 -5.79 14.21
C ALA A 250 -17.82 -4.66 15.12
N GLU A 251 -17.73 -4.91 16.44
CA GLU A 251 -17.20 -3.95 17.42
C GLU A 251 -15.68 -3.72 17.29
N GLY A 252 -14.89 -4.74 16.97
CA GLY A 252 -13.45 -4.60 16.71
C GLY A 252 -12.61 -4.11 17.91
N LYS A 253 -13.01 -4.43 19.15
CA LYS A 253 -12.39 -3.93 20.39
C LYS A 253 -10.86 -4.10 20.44
N SER A 254 -10.33 -5.19 19.88
CA SER A 254 -8.89 -5.48 19.83
C SER A 254 -8.10 -4.44 19.03
N ILE A 255 -8.65 -3.95 17.91
CA ILE A 255 -8.01 -2.94 17.05
C ILE A 255 -8.34 -1.52 17.51
N PHE A 256 -9.37 -1.34 18.34
CA PHE A 256 -9.82 -0.02 18.77
C PHE A 256 -8.77 0.71 19.62
N GLU A 257 -8.01 0.01 20.46
CA GLU A 257 -6.92 0.63 21.22
C GLU A 257 -5.77 1.10 20.30
N GLU A 258 -5.43 0.32 19.28
CA GLU A 258 -4.46 0.72 18.24
C GLU A 258 -4.93 2.00 17.54
N PHE A 259 -6.21 2.05 17.14
CA PHE A 259 -6.81 3.22 16.51
C PHE A 259 -6.78 4.46 17.40
N LYS A 260 -7.08 4.33 18.70
CA LYS A 260 -6.99 5.46 19.66
C LYS A 260 -5.57 6.02 19.75
N VAL A 261 -4.56 5.16 19.79
CA VAL A 261 -3.15 5.59 19.84
C VAL A 261 -2.81 6.39 18.57
N LEU A 262 -3.22 5.91 17.40
CA LEU A 262 -2.98 6.63 16.14
C LEU A 262 -3.69 8.00 16.10
N LEU A 263 -4.90 8.11 16.65
CA LEU A 263 -5.58 9.40 16.78
C LEU A 263 -4.83 10.36 17.71
N GLN A 264 -4.26 9.86 18.81
CA GLN A 264 -3.46 10.68 19.72
C GLN A 264 -2.16 11.15 19.06
N GLU A 265 -1.45 10.28 18.34
CA GLU A 265 -0.24 10.64 17.60
C GLU A 265 -0.54 11.66 16.49
N THR A 266 -1.65 11.49 15.79
CA THR A 266 -2.12 12.45 14.77
C THR A 266 -2.29 13.85 15.38
N LYS A 267 -2.96 13.97 16.53
CA LYS A 267 -3.11 15.25 17.25
C LYS A 267 -1.79 15.85 17.73
N LYS A 268 -0.84 15.01 18.17
CA LYS A 268 0.50 15.48 18.57
C LYS A 268 1.24 16.07 17.38
N ASN A 269 1.11 15.47 16.19
CA ASN A 269 1.75 15.95 14.97
C ASN A 269 1.10 17.23 14.43
N GLU A 270 -0.20 17.46 14.63
CA GLU A 270 -0.85 18.75 14.35
C GLU A 270 -0.26 19.89 15.18
N ASN A 271 -0.03 19.66 16.47
CA ASN A 271 0.52 20.66 17.38
C ASN A 271 2.00 20.98 17.15
N ARG A 272 2.71 20.22 16.30
CA ARG A 272 4.12 20.46 15.93
C ARG A 272 4.31 21.47 14.80
N GLY A 273 3.23 22.06 14.28
CA GLY A 273 3.33 23.10 13.25
C GLY A 273 3.79 22.61 11.87
N VAL A 274 3.75 21.30 11.62
CA VAL A 274 3.94 20.74 10.27
C VAL A 274 2.66 21.01 9.50
N SER A 275 2.68 22.10 8.73
CA SER A 275 1.54 22.60 7.97
C SER A 275 0.99 21.59 6.97
N THR A 276 -0.32 21.67 6.81
CA THR A 276 -1.21 20.84 6.00
C THR A 276 -1.15 21.22 4.52
N GLU A 277 -0.04 20.96 3.86
CA GLU A 277 -0.11 20.68 2.42
C GLU A 277 -0.22 19.18 2.28
N SER A 278 -1.35 18.74 1.74
CA SER A 278 -1.59 17.36 1.35
C SER A 278 -0.34 16.80 0.71
N ILE A 279 0.32 15.83 1.37
CA ILE A 279 1.32 14.98 0.72
C ILE A 279 0.55 14.02 -0.19
N GLY A 280 -0.12 14.59 -1.19
CA GLY A 280 -0.35 13.95 -2.46
C GLY A 280 0.82 14.40 -3.32
N ILE A 281 1.68 13.47 -3.73
CA ILE A 281 2.54 13.75 -4.86
C ILE A 281 1.59 13.91 -6.05
N SER A 282 1.18 15.14 -6.35
CA SER A 282 0.53 15.49 -7.60
C SER A 282 1.58 15.38 -8.68
N ILE A 283 1.68 14.21 -9.30
CA ILE A 283 2.43 14.08 -10.56
C ILE A 283 1.62 14.89 -11.59
N PRO A 284 2.17 15.98 -12.16
CA PRO A 284 1.44 16.79 -13.12
C PRO A 284 1.05 15.93 -14.33
N SER A 285 -0.19 16.08 -14.80
CA SER A 285 -0.72 15.33 -15.94
C SER A 285 -0.10 15.71 -17.29
N SER A 286 0.83 16.66 -17.32
CA SER A 286 1.57 17.05 -18.53
C SER A 286 2.99 17.50 -18.20
N THR A 287 3.99 16.77 -18.70
CA THR A 287 5.42 17.12 -18.71
C THR A 287 5.80 18.18 -19.76
N ASN A 288 4.81 18.82 -20.41
CA ASN A 288 5.03 19.87 -21.41
C ASN A 288 4.86 21.28 -20.79
N VAL A 289 5.37 21.49 -19.59
CA VAL A 289 5.58 22.85 -19.08
C VAL A 289 7.02 23.21 -19.42
N ASP A 290 7.21 24.34 -20.10
CA ASP A 290 8.54 24.86 -20.43
C ASP A 290 9.27 25.24 -19.13
N GLU A 291 10.07 24.29 -18.61
CA GLU A 291 10.80 24.42 -17.35
C GLU A 291 11.85 25.54 -17.38
N THR A 292 12.19 26.07 -18.56
CA THR A 292 13.17 27.16 -18.71
C THR A 292 12.78 28.45 -17.99
N ARG A 293 11.50 28.63 -17.63
CA ARG A 293 11.03 29.77 -16.82
C ARG A 293 11.28 29.63 -15.32
N ILE A 294 11.59 28.42 -14.84
CA ILE A 294 11.75 28.10 -13.42
C ILE A 294 13.24 28.06 -13.04
N TYR A 295 14.10 27.71 -13.99
CA TYR A 295 15.54 27.65 -13.79
C TYR A 295 16.20 29.00 -14.09
N ASP A 296 16.55 29.74 -13.03
CA ASP A 296 17.50 30.86 -13.12
C ASP A 296 18.92 30.28 -13.17
N GLU A 297 19.42 30.05 -14.39
CA GLU A 297 20.77 29.52 -14.64
C GLU A 297 21.86 30.40 -14.04
N ASP A 298 21.66 31.72 -13.97
CA ASP A 298 22.63 32.65 -13.38
C ASP A 298 22.69 32.47 -11.86
N LEU A 299 21.54 32.35 -11.19
CA LEU A 299 21.48 32.04 -9.75
C LEU A 299 22.12 30.69 -9.44
N ILE A 300 21.81 29.65 -10.24
CA ILE A 300 22.35 28.30 -10.07
C ILE A 300 23.87 28.31 -10.26
N SER A 301 24.37 28.99 -11.29
CA SER A 301 25.79 29.10 -11.58
C SER A 301 26.53 29.84 -10.47
N ASN A 302 25.98 30.97 -9.99
CA ASN A 302 26.54 31.75 -8.89
C ASN A 302 26.57 30.98 -7.57
N LEU A 303 25.49 30.24 -7.24
CA LEU A 303 25.46 29.37 -6.07
C LEU A 303 26.50 28.25 -6.19
N LYS A 304 26.57 27.56 -7.33
CA LYS A 304 27.57 26.52 -7.58
C LYS A 304 29.00 27.06 -7.42
N ALA A 305 29.27 28.27 -7.92
CA ALA A 305 30.57 28.92 -7.78
C ALA A 305 30.92 29.21 -6.31
N LYS A 306 30.02 29.87 -5.57
CA LYS A 306 30.23 30.14 -4.13
C LYS A 306 30.41 28.86 -3.30
N PHE A 307 29.65 27.81 -3.61
CA PHE A 307 29.80 26.52 -2.93
C PHE A 307 31.11 25.82 -3.28
N LYS A 308 31.64 26.00 -4.49
CA LYS A 308 32.94 25.45 -4.87
C LYS A 308 34.06 26.11 -4.08
N GLU A 309 34.02 27.43 -3.90
CA GLU A 309 34.95 28.17 -3.03
C GLU A 309 34.85 27.73 -1.58
N TRP A 310 33.63 27.53 -1.06
CA TRP A 310 33.46 27.05 0.31
C TRP A 310 33.92 25.60 0.51
N LYS A 311 33.76 24.76 -0.51
CA LYS A 311 34.09 23.33 -0.46
C LYS A 311 35.59 23.06 -0.64
N THR A 312 36.29 23.94 -1.37
CA THR A 312 37.72 23.80 -1.64
C THR A 312 38.44 25.12 -1.48
N GLY A 313 39.43 25.15 -0.59
CA GLY A 313 40.27 26.31 -0.35
C GLY A 313 41.69 25.91 0.01
N TRP A 314 42.57 26.90 0.09
CA TRP A 314 43.94 26.75 0.56
C TRP A 314 44.02 27.31 1.97
N ARG A 315 44.74 26.61 2.84
CA ARG A 315 45.05 27.08 4.19
C ARG A 315 46.55 26.97 4.39
N GLU A 316 47.17 28.10 4.62
CA GLU A 316 48.57 28.19 5.03
C GLU A 316 48.70 27.58 6.44
N GLN A 317 49.67 26.68 6.60
CA GLN A 317 49.98 26.07 7.87
C GLN A 317 51.49 26.12 8.13
N HIS A 318 51.86 26.50 9.35
CA HIS A 318 53.24 26.40 9.81
C HIS A 318 53.63 24.94 10.04
N VAL A 319 54.75 24.54 9.44
CA VAL A 319 55.31 23.18 9.47
C VAL A 319 56.82 23.24 9.70
N ASN A 320 57.42 22.11 10.08
CA ASN A 320 58.87 22.02 10.36
C ASN A 320 59.72 22.05 9.09
N THR A 321 59.11 21.74 7.94
CA THR A 321 59.71 21.72 6.60
C THR A 321 58.62 22.08 5.60
N GLY A 322 58.83 23.07 4.75
CA GLY A 322 57.80 23.57 3.84
C GLY A 322 58.38 24.29 2.63
N GLU A 323 57.52 24.97 1.88
CA GLU A 323 57.83 25.58 0.58
C GLU A 323 58.43 26.98 0.74
N GLU A 324 57.96 27.74 1.73
CA GLU A 324 58.49 29.07 2.07
C GLU A 324 58.95 29.11 3.52
N PHE A 325 60.01 29.88 3.79
CA PHE A 325 60.59 30.04 5.12
C PHE A 325 60.15 31.36 5.74
N ASP A 326 59.71 31.31 7.00
CA ASP A 326 59.32 32.45 7.81
C ASP A 326 60.43 32.83 8.79
N GLU A 327 61.16 33.89 8.45
CA GLU A 327 62.29 34.38 9.25
C GLU A 327 61.85 34.90 10.62
N GLU A 328 60.66 35.50 10.74
CA GLU A 328 60.16 36.05 12.00
C GLU A 328 59.81 34.93 12.99
N THR A 329 59.05 33.93 12.52
CA THR A 329 58.67 32.77 13.32
C THR A 329 59.89 31.94 13.78
N TYR A 330 60.96 31.87 12.98
CA TYR A 330 62.21 31.20 13.37
C TYR A 330 62.94 31.97 14.48
N MET A 331 63.03 33.30 14.35
CA MET A 331 63.70 34.16 15.33
C MET A 331 62.97 34.17 16.68
N GLU A 332 61.65 33.99 16.68
CA GLU A 332 60.82 33.84 17.89
C GLU A 332 60.95 32.45 18.56
N GLY A 333 61.77 31.55 18.01
CA GLY A 333 62.06 30.24 18.61
C GLY A 333 60.97 29.18 18.38
N SER A 334 60.05 29.40 17.44
CA SER A 334 59.02 28.44 17.09
C SER A 334 59.61 27.20 16.40
N HIS A 335 59.12 26.02 16.75
CA HIS A 335 59.57 24.76 16.16
C HIS A 335 59.10 24.52 14.71
N LYS A 336 58.38 25.47 14.09
CA LYS A 336 57.74 25.35 12.77
C LYS A 336 57.95 26.61 11.91
N PRO A 337 59.16 26.82 11.36
CA PRO A 337 59.50 28.07 10.67
C PRO A 337 59.18 28.06 9.17
N PHE A 338 58.42 27.10 8.65
CA PHE A 338 58.09 27.04 7.22
C PHE A 338 56.58 27.08 6.98
N PHE A 339 56.16 27.66 5.86
CA PHE A 339 54.79 27.62 5.36
C PHE A 339 54.59 26.46 4.37
N THR A 340 53.40 25.87 4.40
CA THR A 340 52.93 25.00 3.32
C THR A 340 51.44 25.21 3.13
N ASP A 341 51.05 25.33 1.86
CA ASP A 341 49.67 25.44 1.44
C ASP A 341 49.00 24.06 1.45
N GLN A 342 48.11 23.84 2.41
CA GLN A 342 47.30 22.62 2.43
C GLN A 342 45.96 22.86 1.75
N LYS A 343 45.69 22.09 0.69
CA LYS A 343 44.37 22.07 0.04
C LYS A 343 43.35 21.39 0.95
N ILE A 344 42.37 22.16 1.41
CA ILE A 344 41.22 21.65 2.17
C ILE A 344 40.12 21.28 1.17
N SER A 345 39.55 20.07 1.30
CA SER A 345 38.36 19.67 0.54
C SER A 345 37.33 19.03 1.45
N ILE A 346 36.11 19.58 1.50
CA ILE A 346 35.01 19.02 2.29
C ILE A 346 34.25 17.99 1.42
N LYS A 347 34.35 16.70 1.73
CA LYS A 347 33.69 15.61 0.96
C LYS A 347 32.26 15.33 1.47
N THR A 348 31.40 16.34 1.44
CA THR A 348 29.98 16.19 1.84
C THR A 348 29.06 16.53 0.67
N ARG A 349 27.94 15.81 0.55
CA ARG A 349 26.86 16.15 -0.38
C ARG A 349 25.90 17.08 0.35
N ILE A 350 25.69 18.28 -0.19
CA ILE A 350 24.80 19.30 0.36
C ILE A 350 23.58 19.39 -0.55
N VAL A 351 22.38 19.34 0.04
CA VAL A 351 21.11 19.56 -0.66
C VAL A 351 20.51 20.85 -0.11
N ILE A 352 20.11 21.75 -1.01
CA ILE A 352 19.47 23.03 -0.67
C ILE A 352 18.06 22.98 -1.24
N LEU A 353 17.08 23.19 -0.38
CA LEU A 353 15.68 23.36 -0.76
C LEU A 353 15.35 24.84 -0.65
N LEU A 354 14.97 25.43 -1.78
CA LEU A 354 14.50 26.81 -1.86
C LEU A 354 12.99 26.79 -1.99
N ASP A 355 12.31 27.47 -1.07
CA ASP A 355 10.87 27.67 -1.16
C ASP A 355 10.58 28.81 -2.16
N HIS A 356 9.73 28.51 -3.14
CA HIS A 356 9.26 29.43 -4.18
C HIS A 356 7.76 29.74 -4.04
N SER A 357 7.18 29.48 -2.87
CA SER A 357 5.81 29.85 -2.58
C SER A 357 5.60 31.37 -2.74
N SER A 358 4.40 31.77 -3.15
CA SER A 358 4.00 33.18 -3.23
C SER A 358 4.05 33.91 -1.89
N SER A 359 4.33 33.20 -0.79
CA SER A 359 4.49 33.77 0.55
C SER A 359 5.85 34.46 0.77
N ILE A 360 6.81 34.23 -0.13
CA ILE A 360 8.18 34.76 -0.07
C ILE A 360 8.37 35.98 -1.00
N ALA A 361 7.40 36.23 -1.90
CA ALA A 361 7.42 37.33 -2.87
C ALA A 361 7.03 38.70 -2.28
#